data_AF-A0A7J4RK17-F1
#
_entry.id   AF-A0A7J4RK17-F1
#
_cell.length_a   1.000
_cell.length_b   1.000
_cell.length_c   1.000
_cell.angle_alpha   90.00
_cell.angle_beta   90.00
_cell.angle_gamma   90.00
#
_symmetry.space_group_name_H-M   'P 1'
#
loop_
_entity.id
_entity.type
_entity.pdbx_description
1 polymer ?
#
loop_
_entity_poly.entity_id
_entity_poly.type
_entity_poly.pdbx_seq_one_letter_code
_entity_poly.pdbx_strand_id
1 'polypeptide(L)'
;TIVEVYTATWCINCVSTQNTLSEAIGDSDAETIHYHSHWFDSLDPFGSDSTEERWESNYGHASALRGTPRDAPTKVIDGERFHWGKVPKSDSLLDDYSASFSRGSTAPLSGNLSFTILQNQHQFNIEWNLSSISSHAPTGELSIEPWLLLVEDSAYYPDGLNNQQNYEHVLLEAILLESESENYGTASVNLPSLWDGDDLKVIMLLDWSIISMEGPGVLLPAPGLMLLLTSLIAIAVIRAPRQP
;
A
#
# COMPACT_ATOMS: atom_id res chain seq x y z
N THR A 1 -8.09 8.56 0.94
CA THR A 1 -6.68 8.52 1.39
C THR A 1 -6.24 7.07 1.43
N ILE A 2 -4.96 6.80 1.16
CA ILE A 2 -4.41 5.45 1.24
C ILE A 2 -3.47 5.37 2.43
N VAL A 3 -3.55 4.29 3.20
CA VAL A 3 -2.72 4.05 4.38
C VAL A 3 -2.09 2.67 4.25
N GLU A 4 -0.77 2.65 4.11
CA GLU A 4 0.00 1.41 4.00
C GLU A 4 0.73 1.18 5.32
N VAL A 5 0.47 0.04 5.95
CA VAL A 5 0.99 -0.28 7.28
C VAL A 5 1.86 -1.52 7.20
N TYR A 6 3.12 -1.43 7.58
CA TYR A 6 3.98 -2.59 7.82
C TYR A 6 3.80 -3.07 9.26
N THR A 7 3.37 -4.31 9.42
CA THR A 7 2.94 -4.90 10.68
C THR A 7 3.44 -6.34 10.81
N ALA A 8 3.21 -6.93 11.98
CA ALA A 8 3.35 -8.37 12.14
C ALA A 8 2.44 -8.97 13.23
N THR A 9 2.10 -10.25 13.12
CA THR A 9 1.33 -11.01 14.12
C THR A 9 2.05 -11.11 15.46
N TRP A 10 3.37 -10.99 15.48
CA TRP A 10 4.17 -10.98 16.71
C TRP A 10 4.38 -9.58 17.29
N CYS A 11 3.99 -8.53 16.58
CA CYS A 11 4.25 -7.16 16.96
C CYS A 11 3.17 -6.60 17.90
N ILE A 12 3.43 -6.66 19.20
CA ILE A 12 2.51 -6.13 20.24
C ILE A 12 2.27 -4.62 20.07
N ASN A 13 3.31 -3.86 19.72
CA ASN A 13 3.18 -2.41 19.53
C ASN A 13 2.32 -2.06 18.30
N CYS A 14 2.25 -2.96 17.31
CA CYS A 14 1.46 -2.74 16.10
C CYS A 14 -0.01 -2.57 16.45
N VAL A 15 -0.55 -3.40 17.35
CA VAL A 15 -1.94 -3.29 17.85
C VAL A 15 -2.22 -1.90 18.42
N SER A 16 -1.39 -1.42 19.35
CA SER A 16 -1.62 -0.12 19.99
C SER A 16 -1.56 1.03 18.99
N THR A 17 -0.59 1.01 18.08
CA THR A 17 -0.45 2.09 17.11
C THR A 17 -1.52 2.01 16.03
N GLN A 18 -2.03 0.81 15.71
CA GLN A 18 -3.14 0.62 14.79
C GLN A 18 -4.43 1.20 15.36
N ASN A 19 -4.72 0.96 16.63
CA ASN A 19 -5.88 1.58 17.29
C ASN A 19 -5.82 3.11 17.23
N THR A 20 -4.64 3.70 17.45
CA THR A 20 -4.44 5.15 17.30
C THR A 20 -4.60 5.62 15.85
N LEU A 21 -4.19 4.81 14.87
CA LEU A 21 -4.41 5.11 13.45
C LEU A 21 -5.91 5.09 13.13
N SER A 22 -6.65 4.07 13.58
CA SER A 22 -8.11 3.98 13.40
C SER A 22 -8.84 5.17 14.01
N GLU A 23 -8.39 5.65 15.18
CA GLU A 23 -8.92 6.88 15.79
C GLU A 23 -8.64 8.12 14.94
N ALA A 24 -7.45 8.23 14.34
CA ALA A 24 -7.10 9.34 13.44
C ALA A 24 -7.86 9.30 12.10
N ILE A 25 -8.15 8.10 11.59
CA ILE A 25 -8.98 7.89 10.39
C ILE A 25 -10.41 8.34 10.70
N GLY A 26 -10.96 7.95 11.84
CA GLY A 26 -12.33 8.28 12.24
C GLY A 26 -13.35 7.86 11.17
N ASP A 27 -14.18 8.81 10.74
CA ASP A 27 -15.20 8.60 9.70
C ASP A 27 -14.69 8.92 8.26
N SER A 28 -13.38 9.07 8.06
CA SER A 28 -12.83 9.36 6.73
C SER A 28 -12.83 8.13 5.82
N ASP A 29 -13.05 8.37 4.52
CA ASP A 29 -12.93 7.34 3.47
C ASP A 29 -11.43 7.05 3.17
N ALA A 30 -10.77 6.43 4.14
CA ALA A 30 -9.39 5.96 4.03
C ALA A 30 -9.36 4.45 3.74
N GLU A 31 -8.57 4.07 2.75
CA GLU A 31 -8.30 2.67 2.44
C GLU A 31 -7.00 2.26 3.15
N THR A 32 -7.08 1.24 4.00
CA THR A 32 -5.92 0.74 4.75
C THR A 32 -5.47 -0.60 4.16
N ILE A 33 -4.15 -0.79 4.04
CA ILE A 33 -3.52 -1.99 3.50
C ILE A 33 -2.43 -2.43 4.47
N HIS A 34 -2.49 -3.65 4.98
CA HIS A 34 -1.51 -4.19 5.90
C HIS A 34 -0.52 -5.10 5.18
N TYR A 35 0.72 -4.61 5.10
CA TYR A 35 1.90 -5.37 4.72
C TYR A 35 2.38 -6.15 5.94
N HIS A 36 2.25 -7.47 5.88
CA HIS A 36 2.76 -8.34 6.92
C HIS A 36 4.20 -8.76 6.64
N SER A 37 4.98 -8.90 7.70
CA SER A 37 6.36 -9.35 7.59
C SER A 37 6.45 -10.77 7.03
N HIS A 38 7.47 -11.04 6.23
CA HIS A 38 7.67 -12.32 5.55
C HIS A 38 9.15 -12.64 5.33
N TRP A 39 9.94 -11.70 4.82
CA TRP A 39 11.35 -11.98 4.52
C TRP A 39 12.18 -12.17 5.78
N PHE A 40 12.78 -13.35 5.88
CA PHE A 40 13.53 -13.81 7.05
C PHE A 40 12.68 -13.85 8.34
N ASP A 41 11.36 -13.92 8.20
CA ASP A 41 10.40 -14.09 9.27
C ASP A 41 9.74 -15.47 9.16
N SER A 42 9.52 -16.12 10.29
CA SER A 42 8.83 -17.43 10.39
C SER A 42 7.64 -17.38 11.34
N LEU A 43 7.38 -16.24 11.96
CA LEU A 43 6.35 -16.06 12.98
C LEU A 43 5.09 -15.42 12.40
N ASP A 44 5.22 -14.62 11.35
CA ASP A 44 4.10 -14.05 10.62
C ASP A 44 3.77 -14.88 9.37
N PRO A 45 2.52 -15.37 9.21
CA PRO A 45 2.16 -16.20 8.08
C PRO A 45 1.57 -15.44 6.89
N PHE A 46 1.30 -14.14 7.02
CA PHE A 46 0.41 -13.42 6.11
C PHE A 46 1.13 -12.78 4.92
N GLY A 47 2.39 -12.36 5.08
CA GLY A 47 3.11 -11.71 3.99
C GLY A 47 3.56 -12.69 2.90
N SER A 48 3.96 -12.14 1.77
CA SER A 48 4.55 -12.86 0.63
C SER A 48 5.75 -12.11 0.04
N ASP A 49 6.56 -12.80 -0.79
CA ASP A 49 7.68 -12.19 -1.51
C ASP A 49 7.26 -10.91 -2.24
N SER A 50 6.11 -10.96 -2.95
CA SER A 50 5.60 -9.81 -3.71
C SER A 50 5.28 -8.60 -2.83
N THR A 51 4.73 -8.83 -1.63
CA THR A 51 4.40 -7.74 -0.69
C THR A 51 5.65 -7.11 -0.09
N GLU A 52 6.69 -7.92 0.18
CA GLU A 52 7.97 -7.44 0.70
C GLU A 52 8.76 -6.69 -0.36
N GLU A 53 8.78 -7.18 -1.60
CA GLU A 53 9.41 -6.53 -2.73
C GLU A 53 8.84 -5.13 -2.95
N ARG A 54 7.51 -5.00 -2.99
CA ARG A 54 6.87 -3.69 -3.15
C ARG A 54 7.19 -2.77 -1.97
N TRP A 55 7.07 -3.26 -0.74
CA TRP A 55 7.36 -2.45 0.45
C TRP A 55 8.81 -1.95 0.46
N GLU A 56 9.79 -2.84 0.27
CA GLU A 56 11.21 -2.44 0.26
C GLU A 56 11.54 -1.52 -0.91
N SER A 57 10.97 -1.75 -2.10
CA SER A 57 11.17 -0.89 -3.28
C SER A 57 10.72 0.55 -3.01
N ASN A 58 9.54 0.71 -2.41
CA ASN A 58 8.93 2.02 -2.21
C ASN A 58 9.42 2.73 -0.95
N TYR A 59 9.60 1.98 0.14
CA TYR A 59 9.79 2.55 1.48
C TYR A 59 11.04 2.03 2.19
N GLY A 60 11.72 1.03 1.65
CA GLY A 60 12.87 0.38 2.28
C GLY A 60 13.99 1.35 2.61
N HIS A 61 14.31 2.28 1.71
CA HIS A 61 15.34 3.30 1.99
C HIS A 61 14.94 4.20 3.17
N ALA A 62 13.70 4.70 3.19
CA ALA A 62 13.21 5.57 4.26
C ALA A 62 13.15 4.83 5.61
N SER A 63 12.72 3.57 5.61
CA SER A 63 12.69 2.71 6.80
C SER A 63 14.11 2.45 7.33
N ALA A 64 15.06 2.14 6.44
CA ALA A 64 16.45 1.83 6.81
C ALA A 64 17.19 3.03 7.45
N LEU A 65 16.76 4.27 7.24
CA LEU A 65 17.36 5.44 7.89
C LEU A 65 17.30 5.40 9.42
N ARG A 66 16.42 4.57 10.00
CA ARG A 66 16.28 4.44 11.47
C ARG A 66 16.31 3.01 11.99
N GLY A 67 16.53 2.02 11.13
CA GLY A 67 16.59 0.63 11.55
C GLY A 67 16.85 -0.29 10.36
N THR A 68 15.84 -1.06 9.99
CA THR A 68 15.87 -2.00 8.87
C THR A 68 14.97 -1.49 7.74
N PRO A 69 15.11 -2.00 6.49
CA PRO A 69 14.19 -1.69 5.40
C PRO A 69 12.72 -2.08 5.67
N ARG A 70 12.50 -2.89 6.70
CA ARG A 70 11.25 -3.53 7.09
C ARG A 70 11.16 -3.57 8.61
N ASP A 71 10.58 -2.54 9.21
CA ASP A 71 10.48 -2.45 10.66
C ASP A 71 9.03 -2.19 11.09
N ALA A 72 8.47 -3.12 11.87
CA ALA A 72 7.11 -3.05 12.35
C ALA A 72 7.03 -2.41 13.75
N PRO A 73 6.07 -1.49 14.02
CA PRO A 73 5.11 -0.93 13.09
C PRO A 73 5.70 0.21 12.25
N THR A 74 5.33 0.29 10.99
CA THR A 74 5.55 1.48 10.15
C THR A 74 4.28 1.82 9.39
N LYS A 75 4.01 3.10 9.18
CA LYS A 75 2.83 3.57 8.44
C LYS A 75 3.24 4.61 7.41
N VAL A 76 2.63 4.54 6.24
CA VAL A 76 2.79 5.53 5.18
C VAL A 76 1.40 6.00 4.76
N ILE A 77 1.18 7.31 4.85
CA ILE A 77 -0.10 7.92 4.44
C ILE A 77 0.10 8.60 3.08
N ASP A 78 -0.73 8.21 2.12
CA ASP A 78 -0.72 8.56 0.70
C ASP A 78 0.67 8.40 0.05
N GLY A 79 1.47 7.42 0.46
CA GLY A 79 2.85 7.20 -0.03
C GLY A 79 3.89 8.24 0.42
N GLU A 80 3.48 9.36 1.04
CA GLU A 80 4.35 10.52 1.28
C GLU A 80 4.76 10.69 2.75
N ARG A 81 3.87 10.31 3.67
CA ARG A 81 3.98 10.65 5.08
C ARG A 81 4.34 9.43 5.89
N PHE A 82 5.65 9.26 6.08
CA PHE A 82 6.24 8.14 6.77
C PHE A 82 6.24 8.32 8.30
N HIS A 83 5.61 7.38 9.00
CA HIS A 83 5.53 7.29 10.45
C HIS A 83 6.15 5.98 10.93
N TRP A 84 7.16 6.09 11.76
CA TRP A 84 7.93 4.94 12.21
C TRP A 84 7.67 4.63 13.68
N GLY A 85 7.45 3.36 13.95
CA GLY A 85 7.34 2.82 15.30
C GLY A 85 6.18 3.42 16.09
N LYS A 86 6.42 3.56 17.39
CA LYS A 86 5.44 4.04 18.38
C LYS A 86 5.81 5.37 19.04
N VAL A 87 6.86 6.03 18.55
CA VAL A 87 7.38 7.26 19.16
C VAL A 87 6.81 8.45 18.38
N PRO A 88 6.00 9.31 19.02
CA PRO A 88 5.47 10.49 18.33
C PRO A 88 6.59 11.50 18.03
N LYS A 89 6.41 12.23 16.94
CA LYS A 89 7.21 13.39 16.54
C LYS A 89 6.65 14.69 17.14
N SER A 90 5.38 14.69 17.55
CA SER A 90 4.71 15.79 18.25
C SER A 90 4.24 15.34 19.65
N ASP A 91 3.14 15.92 20.15
CA ASP A 91 2.59 15.65 21.47
C ASP A 91 2.03 14.22 21.59
N SER A 92 1.51 13.65 20.50
CA SER A 92 1.01 12.28 20.45
C SER A 92 1.03 11.67 19.04
N LEU A 93 0.93 10.34 18.95
CA LEU A 93 0.80 9.66 17.66
C LEU A 93 -0.51 10.02 16.96
N LEU A 94 -1.57 10.29 17.74
CA LEU A 94 -2.85 10.71 17.22
C LEU A 94 -2.72 12.06 16.51
N ASP A 95 -1.98 13.01 17.09
CA ASP A 95 -1.74 14.32 16.49
C ASP A 95 -0.91 14.19 15.20
N ASP A 96 0.12 13.35 15.20
CA ASP A 96 0.95 13.09 14.01
C ASP A 96 0.15 12.48 12.85
N TYR A 97 -0.71 11.50 13.15
CA TYR A 97 -1.57 10.86 12.16
C TYR A 97 -2.65 11.82 11.67
N SER A 98 -3.34 12.51 12.58
CA SER A 98 -4.38 13.48 12.23
C SER A 98 -3.84 14.62 11.36
N ALA A 99 -2.65 15.14 11.68
CA ALA A 99 -1.97 16.12 10.85
C ALA A 99 -1.69 15.60 9.44
N SER A 100 -1.34 14.32 9.32
CA SER A 100 -1.08 13.67 8.03
C SER A 100 -2.34 13.50 7.18
N PHE A 101 -3.45 13.08 7.78
CA PHE A 101 -4.76 13.04 7.10
C PHE A 101 -5.24 14.43 6.68
N SER A 102 -5.10 15.42 7.56
CA SER A 102 -5.54 16.80 7.29
C SER A 102 -4.81 17.45 6.11
N ARG A 103 -3.60 16.99 5.78
CA ARG A 103 -2.82 17.50 4.65
C ARG A 103 -3.37 17.01 3.31
N GLY A 104 -3.89 15.79 3.25
CA GLY A 104 -4.30 15.14 2.00
C GLY A 104 -3.14 14.80 1.06
N SER A 105 -3.44 14.02 0.02
CA SER A 105 -2.46 13.62 -1.02
C SER A 105 -1.90 14.83 -1.76
N THR A 106 -0.58 14.84 -2.02
CA THR A 106 0.07 15.85 -2.86
C THR A 106 0.30 15.38 -4.29
N ALA A 107 -0.36 14.28 -4.69
CA ALA A 107 -0.30 13.76 -6.05
C ALA A 107 -0.60 14.85 -7.09
N PRO A 108 0.29 15.08 -8.07
CA PRO A 108 0.04 15.97 -9.19
C PRO A 108 -0.82 15.26 -10.26
N LEU A 109 -1.71 14.37 -9.82
CA LEU A 109 -2.57 13.55 -10.66
C LEU A 109 -4.02 13.95 -10.41
N SER A 110 -4.79 14.05 -11.49
CA SER A 110 -6.24 14.24 -11.40
C SER A 110 -6.93 13.51 -12.53
N GLY A 111 -8.13 12.99 -12.26
CA GLY A 111 -8.89 12.21 -13.22
C GLY A 111 -9.55 11.02 -12.55
N ASN A 112 -10.10 10.14 -13.38
CA ASN A 112 -10.72 8.91 -12.92
C ASN A 112 -9.94 7.72 -13.47
N LEU A 113 -9.61 6.78 -12.58
CA LEU A 113 -9.16 5.46 -12.94
C LEU A 113 -10.38 4.59 -13.27
N SER A 114 -10.42 4.03 -14.48
CA SER A 114 -11.41 3.02 -14.85
C SER A 114 -10.74 1.66 -14.88
N PHE A 115 -11.29 0.70 -14.14
CA PHE A 115 -10.87 -0.69 -14.24
C PHE A 115 -12.07 -1.62 -14.13
N THR A 116 -11.99 -2.75 -14.83
CA THR A 116 -13.05 -3.77 -14.87
C THR A 116 -12.44 -5.10 -14.49
N ILE A 117 -13.17 -5.87 -13.67
CA ILE A 117 -12.78 -7.23 -13.28
C ILE A 117 -13.83 -8.21 -13.80
N LEU A 118 -13.35 -9.23 -14.50
CA LEU A 118 -14.13 -10.38 -14.94
C LEU A 118 -13.59 -11.64 -14.28
N GLN A 119 -14.34 -12.17 -13.32
CA GLN A 119 -13.95 -13.35 -12.56
C GLN A 119 -14.41 -14.65 -13.24
N ASN A 120 -13.50 -15.62 -13.28
CA ASN A 120 -13.76 -17.03 -13.57
C ASN A 120 -13.52 -17.88 -12.30
N GLN A 121 -13.65 -19.21 -12.39
CA GLN A 121 -13.53 -20.11 -11.23
C GLN A 121 -12.16 -20.07 -10.52
N HIS A 122 -11.06 -19.78 -11.24
CA HIS A 122 -9.70 -19.87 -10.69
C HIS A 122 -8.86 -18.61 -10.92
N GLN A 123 -9.36 -17.66 -11.70
CA GLN A 123 -8.64 -16.47 -12.12
C GLN A 123 -9.61 -15.32 -12.29
N PHE A 124 -9.11 -14.10 -12.25
CA PHE A 124 -9.84 -12.94 -12.73
C PHE A 124 -9.01 -12.23 -13.80
N ASN A 125 -9.71 -11.76 -14.83
CA ASN A 125 -9.16 -10.92 -15.87
C ASN A 125 -9.45 -9.47 -15.53
N ILE A 126 -8.46 -8.62 -15.71
CA ILE A 126 -8.53 -7.20 -15.39
C ILE A 126 -8.23 -6.42 -16.65
N GLU A 127 -9.02 -5.38 -16.89
CA GLU A 127 -8.75 -4.37 -17.89
C GLU A 127 -8.72 -3.01 -17.19
N TRP A 128 -7.69 -2.21 -17.46
CA TRP A 128 -7.58 -0.86 -16.91
C TRP A 128 -7.35 0.18 -17.99
N ASN A 129 -7.83 1.39 -17.73
CA ASN A 129 -7.68 2.54 -18.60
C ASN A 129 -7.34 3.79 -17.78
N LEU A 130 -6.17 4.35 -18.06
CA LEU A 130 -5.59 5.53 -17.43
C LEU A 130 -5.74 6.80 -18.28
N SER A 131 -6.39 6.73 -19.45
CA SER A 131 -6.45 7.86 -20.41
C SER A 131 -7.15 9.11 -19.88
N SER A 132 -7.96 8.96 -18.82
CA SER A 132 -8.63 10.06 -18.14
C SER A 132 -7.78 10.69 -17.02
N ILE A 133 -6.60 10.13 -16.75
CA ILE A 133 -5.66 10.65 -15.75
C ILE A 133 -4.79 11.69 -16.43
N SER A 134 -4.74 12.87 -15.82
CA SER A 134 -3.94 14.00 -16.25
C SER A 134 -2.89 14.31 -15.19
N SER A 135 -1.67 14.61 -15.64
CA SER A 135 -0.60 15.10 -14.78
C SER A 135 -0.54 16.62 -14.82
N HIS A 136 -0.33 17.21 -13.65
CA HIS A 136 -0.12 18.65 -13.45
C HIS A 136 1.22 18.90 -12.75
N ALA A 137 2.18 17.98 -12.94
CA ALA A 137 3.49 18.08 -12.33
C ALA A 137 4.19 19.36 -12.83
N PRO A 138 4.68 20.23 -11.92
CA PRO A 138 5.22 21.54 -12.31
C PRO A 138 6.54 21.42 -13.09
N THR A 139 7.32 20.37 -12.83
CA THR A 139 8.60 20.08 -13.48
C THR A 139 8.86 18.56 -13.53
N GLY A 140 9.64 18.13 -14.52
CA GLY A 140 10.02 16.72 -14.71
C GLY A 140 8.99 15.89 -15.49
N GLU A 141 9.41 14.69 -15.87
CA GLU A 141 8.53 13.69 -16.51
C GLU A 141 7.89 12.84 -15.42
N LEU A 142 6.58 12.58 -15.51
CA LEU A 142 5.87 11.75 -14.56
C LEU A 142 5.86 10.30 -15.03
N SER A 143 6.40 9.40 -14.22
CA SER A 143 6.20 7.95 -14.37
C SER A 143 4.97 7.54 -13.56
N ILE A 144 4.14 6.65 -14.13
CA ILE A 144 2.99 6.06 -13.45
C ILE A 144 3.11 4.54 -13.58
N GLU A 145 3.05 3.84 -12.45
CA GLU A 145 3.16 2.40 -12.34
C GLU A 145 1.87 1.84 -11.71
N PRO A 146 1.01 1.19 -12.50
CA PRO A 146 -0.19 0.56 -11.97
C PRO A 146 0.17 -0.74 -11.25
N TRP A 147 -0.27 -0.84 -10.00
CA TRP A 147 -0.17 -2.02 -9.17
C TRP A 147 -1.57 -2.58 -8.91
N LEU A 148 -1.63 -3.91 -8.82
CA LEU A 148 -2.80 -4.61 -8.32
C LEU A 148 -2.47 -5.20 -6.95
N LEU A 149 -3.29 -4.86 -5.96
CA LEU A 149 -3.16 -5.33 -4.60
C LEU A 149 -4.35 -6.24 -4.26
N LEU A 150 -4.05 -7.45 -3.81
CA LEU A 150 -5.04 -8.44 -3.39
C LEU A 150 -5.08 -8.47 -1.88
N VAL A 151 -6.18 -7.99 -1.32
CA VAL A 151 -6.35 -7.76 0.12
C VAL A 151 -7.47 -8.64 0.65
N GLU A 152 -7.20 -9.45 1.66
CA GLU A 152 -8.24 -10.09 2.46
C GLU A 152 -8.74 -9.09 3.50
N ASP A 153 -10.05 -8.88 3.59
CA ASP A 153 -10.59 -7.82 4.46
C ASP A 153 -10.50 -8.23 5.94
N SER A 154 -10.67 -9.52 6.24
CA SER A 154 -10.49 -10.12 7.56
C SER A 154 -9.89 -11.52 7.45
N ALA A 155 -8.78 -11.75 8.14
CA ALA A 155 -8.16 -13.08 8.23
C ALA A 155 -8.16 -13.58 9.68
N TYR A 156 -8.68 -14.79 9.92
CA TYR A 156 -8.66 -15.43 11.23
C TYR A 156 -7.37 -16.22 11.48
N TYR A 157 -6.55 -15.75 12.42
CA TYR A 157 -5.33 -16.43 12.87
C TYR A 157 -5.11 -16.22 14.38
N PRO A 158 -5.59 -17.14 15.25
CA PRO A 158 -5.52 -16.96 16.70
C PRO A 158 -4.13 -17.22 17.30
N ASP A 159 -3.19 -17.76 16.52
CA ASP A 159 -1.87 -18.18 16.98
C ASP A 159 -0.82 -17.05 16.98
N GLY A 160 -1.21 -15.81 16.64
CA GLY A 160 -0.36 -14.64 16.69
C GLY A 160 0.08 -14.26 18.12
N LEU A 161 1.30 -13.72 18.27
CA LEU A 161 1.86 -13.37 19.59
C LEU A 161 1.42 -11.98 20.10
N ASN A 162 0.61 -11.26 19.33
CA ASN A 162 0.14 -9.91 19.67
C ASN A 162 -1.28 -9.87 20.29
N ASN A 163 -1.87 -11.03 20.59
CA ASN A 163 -3.22 -11.22 21.15
C ASN A 163 -4.38 -10.76 20.25
N GLN A 164 -4.15 -10.57 18.95
CA GLN A 164 -5.23 -10.45 17.97
C GLN A 164 -5.57 -11.83 17.41
N GLN A 165 -6.85 -12.01 17.04
CA GLN A 165 -7.30 -13.23 16.36
C GLN A 165 -7.78 -12.95 14.94
N ASN A 166 -8.36 -11.76 14.71
CA ASN A 166 -8.72 -11.28 13.38
C ASN A 166 -7.73 -10.20 12.99
N TYR A 167 -7.17 -10.33 11.80
CA TYR A 167 -6.29 -9.35 11.18
C TYR A 167 -7.01 -8.75 10.00
N GLU A 168 -7.22 -7.44 10.03
CA GLU A 168 -7.96 -6.75 8.98
C GLU A 168 -7.03 -6.32 7.85
N HIS A 169 -7.56 -6.19 6.64
CA HIS A 169 -6.91 -5.61 5.47
C HIS A 169 -5.54 -6.24 5.12
N VAL A 170 -5.44 -7.55 5.26
CA VAL A 170 -4.21 -8.31 5.02
C VAL A 170 -3.88 -8.32 3.53
N LEU A 171 -2.74 -7.75 3.15
CA LEU A 171 -2.27 -7.83 1.78
C LEU A 171 -1.65 -9.20 1.50
N LEU A 172 -2.24 -9.93 0.56
CA LEU A 172 -1.80 -11.25 0.14
C LEU A 172 -0.74 -11.18 -0.98
N GLU A 173 -1.03 -10.38 -2.00
CA GLU A 173 -0.17 -10.23 -3.18
C GLU A 173 -0.14 -8.78 -3.70
N ALA A 174 1.02 -8.35 -4.19
CA ALA A 174 1.22 -7.09 -4.88
C ALA A 174 1.81 -7.33 -6.27
N ILE A 175 1.06 -6.99 -7.33
CA ILE A 175 1.40 -7.34 -8.71
C ILE A 175 1.58 -6.05 -9.52
N LEU A 176 2.78 -5.84 -10.05
CA LEU A 176 3.02 -4.76 -11.01
C LEU A 176 2.33 -5.11 -12.33
N LEU A 177 1.52 -4.19 -12.85
CA LEU A 177 0.78 -4.37 -14.09
C LEU A 177 1.55 -3.75 -15.26
N GLU A 178 1.89 -4.59 -16.24
CA GLU A 178 2.52 -4.13 -17.48
C GLU A 178 1.43 -3.61 -18.44
N SER A 179 1.50 -2.32 -18.79
CA SER A 179 0.54 -1.73 -19.73
C SER A 179 0.92 -2.08 -21.17
N GLU A 180 -0.07 -2.50 -21.96
CA GLU A 180 0.11 -2.84 -23.39
C GLU A 180 0.32 -1.59 -24.26
N SER A 181 -0.20 -0.46 -23.80
CA SER A 181 -0.03 0.87 -24.38
C SER A 181 0.10 1.91 -23.26
N GLU A 182 0.42 3.16 -23.60
CA GLU A 182 0.68 4.23 -22.62
C GLU A 182 -0.39 4.38 -21.52
N ASN A 183 -1.65 4.04 -21.81
CA ASN A 183 -2.77 4.29 -20.88
C ASN A 183 -3.75 3.11 -20.75
N TYR A 184 -3.40 1.93 -21.25
CA TYR A 184 -4.31 0.78 -21.25
C TYR A 184 -3.54 -0.52 -21.17
N GLY A 185 -4.08 -1.47 -20.43
CA GLY A 185 -3.57 -2.83 -20.38
C GLY A 185 -4.59 -3.83 -19.89
N THR A 186 -4.25 -5.11 -20.06
CA THR A 186 -5.00 -6.23 -19.53
C THR A 186 -4.09 -7.18 -18.77
N ALA A 187 -4.63 -7.88 -17.78
CA ALA A 187 -3.90 -8.89 -17.03
C ALA A 187 -4.83 -10.04 -16.63
N SER A 188 -4.27 -11.24 -16.55
CA SER A 188 -4.94 -12.42 -15.99
C SER A 188 -4.20 -12.84 -14.74
N VAL A 189 -4.89 -12.83 -13.60
CA VAL A 189 -4.31 -13.10 -12.29
C VAL A 189 -5.05 -14.26 -11.64
N ASN A 190 -4.31 -15.16 -10.99
CA ASN A 190 -4.90 -16.29 -10.28
C ASN A 190 -5.56 -15.80 -8.99
N LEU A 191 -6.63 -16.47 -8.57
CA LEU A 191 -7.24 -16.20 -7.26
C LEU A 191 -6.28 -16.67 -6.16
N PRO A 192 -5.93 -15.81 -5.18
CA PRO A 192 -5.11 -16.22 -4.05
C PRO A 192 -5.90 -17.15 -3.12
N SER A 193 -5.18 -17.87 -2.27
CA SER A 193 -5.81 -18.60 -1.16
C SER A 193 -6.11 -17.62 -0.04
N LEU A 194 -7.36 -17.63 0.43
CA LEU A 194 -7.83 -16.80 1.53
C LEU A 194 -7.72 -17.60 2.84
N TRP A 195 -7.49 -16.92 3.95
CA TRP A 195 -7.31 -17.49 5.27
C TRP A 195 -8.61 -18.02 5.86
N ASP A 196 -9.70 -17.27 5.74
CA ASP A 196 -11.02 -17.70 6.23
C ASP A 196 -12.01 -18.08 5.12
N GLY A 197 -11.61 -17.85 3.85
CA GLY A 197 -12.29 -18.36 2.67
C GLY A 197 -13.27 -17.40 2.02
N ASP A 198 -13.42 -16.16 2.50
CA ASP A 198 -14.18 -15.13 1.79
C ASP A 198 -13.53 -13.73 1.81
N ASP A 199 -14.32 -12.67 1.57
CA ASP A 199 -13.94 -11.25 1.62
C ASP A 199 -12.78 -10.64 0.78
N LEU A 200 -12.24 -11.34 -0.23
CA LEU A 200 -11.23 -10.75 -1.13
C LEU A 200 -11.62 -9.39 -1.73
N LYS A 201 -10.79 -8.38 -1.46
CA LYS A 201 -10.81 -7.03 -2.02
C LYS A 201 -9.65 -6.86 -3.00
N VAL A 202 -9.96 -6.31 -4.18
CA VAL A 202 -8.97 -6.02 -5.21
C VAL A 202 -8.84 -4.51 -5.35
N ILE A 203 -7.64 -4.00 -5.13
CA ILE A 203 -7.33 -2.57 -5.20
C ILE A 203 -6.36 -2.36 -6.36
N MET A 204 -6.71 -1.45 -7.26
CA MET A 204 -5.76 -0.94 -8.25
C MET A 204 -5.14 0.33 -7.71
N LEU A 205 -3.83 0.32 -7.51
CA LEU A 205 -3.04 1.39 -6.94
C LEU A 205 -2.13 1.99 -8.02
N LEU A 206 -2.13 3.30 -8.20
CA LEU A 206 -1.27 3.97 -9.18
C LEU A 206 -0.13 4.67 -8.47
N ASP A 207 1.04 4.03 -8.40
CA ASP A 207 2.23 4.69 -7.90
C ASP A 207 2.71 5.69 -8.97
N TRP A 208 3.05 6.91 -8.58
CA TRP A 208 3.64 7.88 -9.49
C TRP A 208 4.98 8.36 -8.99
N SER A 209 5.88 8.75 -9.88
CA SER A 209 7.13 9.40 -9.51
C SER A 209 7.57 10.44 -10.53
N ILE A 210 8.22 11.51 -10.07
CA ILE A 210 8.79 12.54 -10.95
C ILE A 210 10.24 12.19 -11.28
N ILE A 211 10.51 11.96 -12.55
CA ILE A 211 11.84 11.82 -13.12
C ILE A 211 12.35 13.24 -13.40
N SER A 212 13.16 13.80 -12.49
CA SER A 212 13.84 15.07 -12.72
C SER A 212 15.23 14.85 -13.33
N MET A 213 15.54 15.59 -14.39
CA MET A 213 16.85 15.62 -15.04
C MET A 213 17.79 16.71 -14.50
N GLU A 214 17.50 17.37 -13.38
CA GLU A 214 18.34 18.46 -12.88
C GLU A 214 19.44 18.00 -11.90
N GLY A 215 20.69 18.05 -12.38
CA GLY A 215 21.93 18.00 -11.60
C GLY A 215 22.30 19.37 -10.96
N PRO A 216 23.44 19.45 -10.24
CA PRO A 216 23.49 19.86 -8.84
C PRO A 216 23.71 21.36 -8.59
N GLY A 217 23.08 21.88 -7.54
CA GLY A 217 23.35 23.20 -6.96
C GLY A 217 23.40 23.16 -5.44
N VAL A 218 24.62 22.98 -4.90
CA VAL A 218 25.08 23.28 -3.53
C VAL A 218 24.91 22.20 -2.44
N LEU A 219 26.01 21.45 -2.26
CA LEU A 219 26.61 20.82 -1.05
C LEU A 219 26.09 19.45 -0.52
N LEU A 220 26.70 18.40 -1.11
CA LEU A 220 27.05 17.04 -0.60
C LEU A 220 25.96 15.93 -0.53
N PRO A 221 26.26 14.69 -0.98
CA PRO A 221 26.80 14.23 -2.27
C PRO A 221 25.73 13.53 -3.16
N ALA A 222 26.06 13.37 -4.45
CA ALA A 222 25.24 12.98 -5.61
C ALA A 222 24.65 11.54 -5.61
N PRO A 223 23.91 11.13 -6.67
CA PRO A 223 22.77 11.75 -7.35
C PRO A 223 21.52 10.89 -7.06
N GLY A 224 20.60 11.36 -6.22
CA GLY A 224 19.36 10.63 -5.97
C GLY A 224 18.26 11.25 -6.81
N LEU A 225 17.69 10.51 -7.75
CA LEU A 225 16.31 10.76 -8.18
C LEU A 225 15.48 10.95 -6.90
N MET A 226 14.98 12.17 -6.64
CA MET A 226 13.97 12.39 -5.62
C MET A 226 12.66 11.85 -6.20
N LEU A 227 12.49 10.53 -6.14
CA LEU A 227 11.22 9.88 -6.44
C LEU A 227 10.29 10.25 -5.30
N LEU A 228 9.41 11.22 -5.54
CA LEU A 228 8.23 11.41 -4.71
C LEU A 228 7.24 10.35 -5.17
N LEU A 229 7.03 9.32 -4.36
CA LEU A 229 6.11 8.24 -4.66
C LEU A 229 4.77 8.47 -3.96
N THR A 230 3.68 8.43 -4.69
CA THR A 230 2.34 8.54 -4.09
C THR A 230 1.31 7.88 -4.96
N SER A 231 0.14 7.62 -4.38
CA SER A 231 -0.79 6.65 -4.92
C SER A 231 -2.24 7.14 -5.08
N LEU A 232 -2.93 6.64 -6.10
CA LEU A 232 -4.38 6.78 -6.33
C LEU A 232 -4.99 5.37 -6.41
N ILE A 233 -6.22 5.18 -5.90
CA ILE A 233 -6.88 3.86 -5.90
C ILE A 233 -8.22 3.82 -6.61
N ALA A 234 -8.53 2.63 -7.12
CA ALA A 234 -9.89 2.17 -7.37
C ALA A 234 -10.07 0.76 -6.80
N ILE A 235 -11.26 0.43 -6.29
CA ILE A 235 -11.52 -0.78 -5.49
C ILE A 235 -12.68 -1.58 -6.05
N ALA A 236 -12.57 -2.91 -6.00
CA ALA A 236 -13.65 -3.85 -6.24
C ALA A 236 -13.63 -4.95 -5.18
N VAL A 237 -14.80 -5.38 -4.72
CA VAL A 237 -14.94 -6.52 -3.79
C VAL A 237 -15.36 -7.74 -4.58
N ILE A 238 -14.59 -8.82 -4.45
CA ILE A 238 -14.87 -10.11 -5.08
C ILE A 238 -15.44 -11.04 -4.03
N ARG A 239 -16.65 -11.58 -4.28
CA ARG A 239 -17.22 -12.64 -3.45
C ARG A 239 -16.98 -13.99 -4.11
N ALA A 240 -16.43 -14.94 -3.38
CA ALA A 240 -16.37 -16.32 -3.83
C ALA A 240 -17.80 -16.83 -4.15
N PRO A 241 -17.98 -17.64 -5.22
CA PRO A 241 -19.24 -18.30 -5.45
C PRO A 241 -19.54 -19.23 -4.26
N ARG A 242 -20.68 -19.00 -3.59
CA ARG A 242 -21.14 -19.89 -2.51
C ARG A 242 -21.17 -21.32 -3.04
N GLN A 243 -20.39 -22.22 -2.44
CA GLN A 243 -20.59 -23.64 -2.70
C GLN A 243 -22.00 -24.03 -2.19
N PRO A 244 -22.78 -24.78 -3.00
CA PRO A 244 -24.15 -25.16 -2.66
C PRO A 244 -24.25 -26.11 -1.46
#